data_AF-A0A9D8KXD8-F1
#
_entry.id   AF-A0A9D8KXD8-F1
#
_cell.length_a   1.000
_cell.length_b   1.000
_cell.length_c   1.000
_cell.angle_alpha   90.00
_cell.angle_beta   90.00
_cell.angle_gamma   90.00
#
_symmetry.space_group_name_H-M   'P 1'
#
loop_
_entity.id
_entity.type
_entity.pdbx_description
1 polymer ?
#
loop_
_entity_poly.entity_id
_entity_poly.type
_entity_poly.pdbx_seq_one_letter_code
_entity_poly.pdbx_strand_id
1 'polypeptide(L)'
;AQVAAADEIVARLAQAPGWLIDARAGERYRGEVEPLDRVAGHVPGALNRPFALNLRDGRFRPAAELRAELEPLLGAPAPGEAVMMCGPGVTACHLLLAFEIAGLPGAREFADSWSGWSSDPERPVARS
;
A
#
# COMPACT_ATOMS: atom_id res chain seq x y z
N ALA A 1 -3.31 -9.31 11.69
CA ALA A 1 -3.24 -9.27 10.21
C ALA A 1 -2.45 -10.47 9.73
N GLN A 2 -2.81 -11.06 8.59
CA GLN A 2 -1.94 -12.02 7.91
C GLN A 2 -0.84 -11.24 7.16
N VAL A 3 0.35 -11.83 7.01
CA VAL A 3 1.49 -11.18 6.35
C VAL A 3 1.73 -11.81 4.98
N ALA A 4 1.82 -10.98 3.95
CA ALA A 4 2.24 -11.34 2.60
C ALA A 4 3.78 -11.47 2.54
N ALA A 5 4.28 -12.41 1.74
CA ALA A 5 5.71 -12.55 1.48
C ALA A 5 6.09 -11.89 0.15
N ALA A 6 7.36 -11.51 -0.01
CA ALA A 6 7.85 -10.87 -1.23
C ALA A 6 7.63 -11.74 -2.48
N ASP A 7 7.80 -13.06 -2.37
CA ASP A 7 7.58 -14.00 -3.47
C ASP A 7 6.14 -13.97 -3.99
N GLU A 8 5.16 -13.74 -3.10
CA GLU A 8 3.77 -13.56 -3.51
C GLU A 8 3.60 -12.27 -4.31
N ILE A 9 4.26 -11.19 -3.89
CA ILE A 9 4.23 -9.91 -4.61
C ILE A 9 4.81 -10.10 -6.02
N VAL A 10 5.95 -10.78 -6.14
CA VAL A 10 6.60 -11.11 -7.41
C VAL A 10 5.66 -11.90 -8.32
N ALA A 11 4.99 -12.94 -7.80
CA ALA A 11 4.07 -13.76 -8.57
C ALA A 11 2.85 -13.00 -9.11
N ARG A 12 2.52 -11.84 -8.51
CA ARG A 12 1.34 -11.04 -8.83
C ARG A 12 1.64 -9.77 -9.61
N LEU A 13 2.90 -9.48 -9.96
CA LEU A 13 3.30 -8.24 -10.65
C LEU A 13 2.56 -8.01 -11.99
N ALA A 14 2.16 -9.09 -12.68
CA ALA A 14 1.43 -9.01 -13.95
C ALA A 14 -0.10 -8.88 -13.76
N GLN A 15 -0.62 -8.94 -12.53
CA GLN A 15 -2.05 -8.77 -12.27
C GLN A 15 -2.47 -7.31 -12.46
N ALA A 16 -3.75 -7.11 -12.78
CA ALA A 16 -4.34 -5.77 -12.80
C ALA A 16 -4.15 -5.08 -11.43
N PRO A 17 -4.00 -3.74 -11.38
CA PRO A 17 -3.84 -2.99 -10.13
C PRO A 17 -5.01 -3.18 -9.16
N GLY A 18 -4.80 -2.75 -7.91
CA GLY A 18 -5.82 -2.70 -6.86
C GLY A 18 -5.66 -3.73 -5.75
N TRP A 19 -4.73 -4.69 -5.91
CA TRP A 19 -4.39 -5.66 -4.86
C TRP A 19 -3.19 -5.26 -4.01
N LEU A 20 -2.34 -4.33 -4.45
CA LEU A 20 -1.19 -3.83 -3.69
C LEU A 20 -1.30 -2.32 -3.53
N ILE A 21 -1.36 -1.84 -2.28
CA ILE A 21 -1.57 -0.42 -1.98
C ILE A 21 -0.46 0.09 -1.07
N ASP A 22 0.25 1.12 -1.54
CA ASP A 22 1.36 1.78 -0.88
C ASP A 22 0.87 3.00 -0.09
N ALA A 23 1.04 2.96 1.23
CA ALA A 23 0.61 3.99 2.16
C ALA A 23 1.60 5.16 2.34
N ARG A 24 2.76 5.13 1.65
CA ARG A 24 3.76 6.21 1.71
C ARG A 24 3.23 7.51 1.11
N ALA A 25 3.90 8.61 1.45
CA ALA A 25 3.68 9.90 0.81
C ALA A 25 3.89 9.81 -0.71
N GLY A 26 3.14 10.61 -1.47
CA GLY A 26 3.08 10.49 -2.92
C GLY A 26 4.43 10.74 -3.60
N GLU A 27 5.20 11.72 -3.11
CA GLU A 27 6.54 12.03 -3.58
C GLU A 27 7.54 10.88 -3.38
N ARG A 28 7.36 10.08 -2.32
CA ARG A 28 8.17 8.86 -2.10
C ARG A 28 7.78 7.74 -3.05
N TYR A 29 6.47 7.53 -3.23
CA TYR A 29 5.95 6.56 -4.18
C TYR A 29 6.39 6.86 -5.62
N ARG A 30 6.28 8.12 -6.07
CA ARG A 30 6.72 8.56 -7.40
C ARG A 30 8.25 8.47 -7.59
N GLY A 31 9.00 8.43 -6.48
CA GLY A 31 10.45 8.38 -6.49
C GLY A 31 11.12 9.75 -6.66
N GLU A 32 10.40 10.83 -6.33
CA GLU A 32 10.91 12.21 -6.35
C GLU A 32 11.79 12.49 -5.14
N VAL A 33 11.44 11.90 -3.98
CA VAL A 33 12.16 12.03 -2.71
C VAL A 33 12.27 10.67 -2.07
N GLU A 34 13.49 10.20 -1.79
CA GLU A 34 13.69 8.97 -1.02
C GLU A 34 14.81 9.15 0.00
N PRO A 35 14.47 9.55 1.25
CA PRO A 35 15.46 9.83 2.28
C PRO A 35 15.83 8.59 3.10
N LEU A 36 15.10 7.49 2.97
CA LEU A 36 15.22 6.32 3.85
C LEU A 36 15.77 5.09 3.12
N ASP A 37 15.24 4.82 1.93
CA ASP A 37 15.47 3.56 1.22
C ASP A 37 16.57 3.66 0.16
N ARG A 38 17.14 2.51 -0.22
CA ARG A 38 18.27 2.44 -1.18
C ARG A 38 17.91 2.99 -2.56
N VAL A 39 16.67 2.79 -3.00
CA VAL A 39 16.20 3.15 -4.34
C VAL A 39 14.88 3.91 -4.25
N ALA A 40 14.79 5.02 -4.98
CA ALA A 40 13.57 5.79 -5.12
C ALA A 40 12.61 5.17 -6.15
N GLY A 41 11.33 5.09 -5.79
CA GLY A 41 10.25 4.55 -6.63
C GLY A 41 9.24 3.71 -5.83
N HIS A 42 8.56 2.80 -6.52
CA HIS A 42 7.58 1.89 -5.95
C HIS A 42 7.56 0.52 -6.65
N VAL A 43 6.84 -0.43 -6.05
CA VAL A 43 6.61 -1.76 -6.65
C VAL A 43 5.72 -1.60 -7.89
N PRO A 44 6.11 -2.12 -9.07
CA PRO A 44 5.29 -2.01 -10.27
C PRO A 44 3.85 -2.49 -10.06
N GLY A 45 2.88 -1.70 -10.51
CA GLY A 45 1.45 -2.00 -10.38
C GLY A 45 0.83 -1.68 -9.02
N ALA A 46 1.62 -1.32 -8.00
CA ALA A 46 1.09 -0.84 -6.73
C ALA A 46 0.36 0.50 -6.91
N LEU A 47 -0.77 0.69 -6.24
CA LEU A 47 -1.47 1.98 -6.16
C LEU A 47 -1.01 2.77 -4.94
N ASN A 48 -1.03 4.10 -5.01
CA ASN A 48 -0.66 4.94 -3.86
C ASN A 48 -1.90 5.47 -3.12
N ARG A 49 -1.94 5.25 -1.80
CA ARG A 49 -2.92 5.86 -0.88
C ARG A 49 -2.19 6.38 0.36
N PRO A 50 -1.63 7.60 0.32
CA PRO A 50 -0.93 8.18 1.45
C PRO A 50 -1.79 8.16 2.73
N PHE A 51 -1.24 7.63 3.82
CA PHE A 51 -2.02 7.38 5.04
C PHE A 51 -2.73 8.64 5.57
N ALA A 52 -2.11 9.81 5.40
CA ALA A 52 -2.63 11.10 5.85
C ALA A 52 -4.00 11.44 5.24
N LEU A 53 -4.32 10.93 4.04
CA LEU A 53 -5.62 11.13 3.39
C LEU A 53 -6.78 10.42 4.10
N ASN A 54 -6.47 9.47 4.99
CA ASN A 54 -7.44 8.79 5.81
C ASN A 54 -7.82 9.58 7.07
N LEU A 55 -7.15 10.70 7.33
CA LEU A 55 -7.31 11.50 8.53
C LEU A 55 -7.96 12.87 8.25
N ARG A 56 -8.70 13.37 9.24
CA ARG A 56 -9.18 14.76 9.37
C ARG A 56 -8.96 15.18 10.82
N ASP A 57 -8.25 16.27 11.03
CA ASP A 57 -7.91 16.79 12.37
C ASP A 57 -7.29 15.73 13.31
N GLY A 58 -6.40 14.90 12.76
CA GLY A 58 -5.70 13.84 13.49
C GLY A 58 -6.56 12.61 13.84
N ARG A 59 -7.79 12.53 13.34
CA ARG A 59 -8.70 11.39 13.54
C ARG A 59 -9.04 10.74 12.21
N PHE A 60 -9.37 9.45 12.22
CA PHE A 60 -9.92 8.81 11.03
C PHE A 60 -11.16 9.56 10.54
N ARG A 61 -11.24 9.74 9.24
CA ARG A 61 -12.43 10.25 8.58
C ARG A 61 -13.62 9.29 8.81
N PRO A 62 -14.87 9.77 8.69
CA PRO A 62 -16.04 8.92 8.83
C PRO A 62 -15.98 7.69 7.92
N ALA A 63 -16.48 6.55 8.42
CA ALA A 63 -16.45 5.27 7.71
C ALA A 63 -17.00 5.36 6.27
N ALA A 64 -18.11 6.08 6.07
CA ALA A 64 -18.70 6.26 4.75
C ALA A 64 -17.79 7.05 3.77
N GLU A 65 -17.06 8.06 4.26
CA GLU A 65 -16.09 8.80 3.45
C GLU A 65 -14.89 7.92 3.09
N LEU A 66 -14.36 7.17 4.06
CA LEU A 66 -13.27 6.22 3.81
C LEU A 66 -13.69 5.16 2.80
N ARG A 67 -14.88 4.57 2.96
CA ARG A 67 -15.40 3.55 2.04
C ARG A 67 -15.51 4.08 0.61
N ALA A 68 -16.07 5.28 0.44
CA ALA A 68 -16.24 5.90 -0.88
C ALA A 68 -14.90 6.15 -1.62
N GLU A 69 -13.80 6.34 -0.89
CA GLU A 69 -12.48 6.56 -1.48
C GLU A 69 -11.63 5.29 -1.59
N LEU A 70 -11.76 4.35 -0.65
CA LEU A 70 -10.93 3.15 -0.58
C LEU A 70 -11.47 2.00 -1.41
N GLU A 71 -12.80 1.82 -1.48
CA GLU A 71 -13.42 0.74 -2.26
C GLU A 71 -13.07 0.82 -3.76
N PRO A 72 -13.06 2.01 -4.41
CA PRO A 72 -12.66 2.11 -5.82
C PRO A 72 -11.19 1.75 -6.09
N LEU A 73 -10.30 1.85 -5.09
CA LEU A 73 -8.89 1.48 -5.25
C LEU A 73 -8.73 -0.02 -5.51
N LEU A 74 -9.67 -0.84 -5.02
CA LEU A 74 -9.60 -2.29 -5.17
C LEU A 74 -9.82 -2.75 -6.61
N GLY A 75 -10.56 -1.99 -7.42
CA GLY A 75 -10.92 -2.42 -8.78
C GLY A 75 -11.73 -3.72 -8.75
N ALA A 76 -11.10 -4.83 -9.11
CA ALA A 76 -11.70 -6.17 -9.16
C ALA A 76 -11.48 -7.03 -7.89
N PRO A 77 -10.27 -7.04 -7.26
CA PRO A 77 -10.03 -7.75 -6.00
C PRO A 77 -11.06 -7.51 -4.90
N ALA A 78 -11.39 -8.56 -4.16
CA ALA A 78 -12.11 -8.42 -2.90
C ALA A 78 -11.22 -7.75 -1.84
N PRO A 79 -11.79 -7.09 -0.81
CA PRO A 79 -11.00 -6.45 0.25
C PRO A 79 -9.96 -7.38 0.93
N GLY A 80 -10.32 -8.64 1.13
CA GLY A 80 -9.44 -9.65 1.74
C GLY A 80 -8.26 -10.10 0.87
N GLU A 81 -8.27 -9.78 -0.42
CA GLU A 81 -7.20 -10.11 -1.37
C GLU A 81 -6.17 -8.97 -1.51
N ALA A 82 -6.49 -7.81 -0.94
CA ALA A 82 -5.63 -6.65 -0.93
C ALA A 82 -4.50 -6.79 0.08
N VAL A 83 -3.36 -6.21 -0.27
CA VAL A 83 -2.13 -6.18 0.49
C VAL A 83 -1.70 -4.72 0.65
N MET A 84 -1.50 -4.31 1.89
CA MET A 84 -1.06 -2.96 2.24
C MET A 84 0.45 -2.97 2.49
N MET A 85 1.14 -1.97 2.00
CA MET A 85 2.58 -1.79 2.18
C MET A 85 2.93 -0.34 2.45
N CYS A 86 4.16 -0.08 2.89
CA CYS A 86 4.71 1.27 2.97
C CYS A 86 6.23 1.28 2.84
N GLY A 87 6.95 1.98 3.73
CA GLY A 87 8.41 1.86 3.89
C GLY A 87 8.75 0.81 4.96
N PRO A 88 8.72 1.16 6.26
CA PRO A 88 8.97 0.22 7.37
C PRO A 88 7.71 -0.33 8.08
N GLY A 89 6.66 -0.72 7.35
CA GLY A 89 5.42 -1.34 7.90
C GLY A 89 4.45 -0.43 8.69
N VAL A 90 4.92 0.60 9.39
CA VAL A 90 4.08 1.40 10.34
C VAL A 90 2.84 2.04 9.69
N THR A 91 2.99 2.68 8.52
CA THR A 91 1.86 3.33 7.85
C THR A 91 0.96 2.33 7.09
N ALA A 92 1.43 1.12 6.83
CA ALA A 92 0.60 0.05 6.26
C ALA A 92 -0.47 -0.39 7.28
N CYS A 93 -0.11 -0.55 8.55
CA CYS A 93 -1.05 -0.78 9.65
C CYS A 93 -2.15 0.29 9.73
N HIS A 94 -1.78 1.56 9.50
CA HIS A 94 -2.76 2.65 9.46
C HIS A 94 -3.74 2.50 8.30
N LEU A 95 -3.28 2.06 7.13
CA LEU A 95 -4.13 1.84 5.97
C LEU A 95 -5.05 0.62 6.19
N LEU A 96 -4.54 -0.45 6.80
CA LEU A 96 -5.35 -1.61 7.22
C LEU A 96 -6.48 -1.18 8.16
N LEU A 97 -6.19 -0.36 9.16
CA LEU A 97 -7.22 0.15 10.07
C LEU A 97 -8.25 1.04 9.35
N ALA A 98 -7.83 1.84 8.37
CA ALA A 98 -8.74 2.62 7.54
C ALA A 98 -9.71 1.72 6.74
N PHE A 99 -9.21 0.59 6.21
CA PHE A 99 -10.01 -0.42 5.52
C PHE A 99 -11.03 -1.08 6.46
N GLU A 100 -10.62 -1.47 7.67
CA GLU A 100 -11.52 -2.02 8.69
C GLU A 100 -12.63 -1.02 9.08
N ILE A 101 -12.28 0.24 9.32
CA ILE A 101 -13.25 1.31 9.63
C ILE A 101 -14.22 1.53 8.44
N ALA A 102 -13.73 1.44 7.21
CA ALA A 102 -14.54 1.55 6.00
C ALA A 102 -15.46 0.35 5.74
N GLY A 103 -15.38 -0.72 6.55
CA GLY A 103 -16.13 -1.95 6.32
C GLY A 103 -15.59 -2.76 5.12
N LEU A 104 -14.27 -2.71 4.90
CA LEU A 104 -13.54 -3.46 3.86
C LEU A 104 -12.52 -4.41 4.53
N PRO A 105 -12.99 -5.42 5.29
CA PRO A 105 -12.13 -6.18 6.19
C PRO A 105 -11.23 -7.20 5.48
N GLY A 106 -10.20 -7.64 6.21
CA GLY A 106 -9.43 -8.84 5.85
C GLY A 106 -8.21 -8.60 4.96
N ALA A 107 -7.92 -7.35 4.59
CA ALA A 107 -6.68 -7.00 3.92
C ALA A 107 -5.45 -7.45 4.74
N ARG A 108 -4.35 -7.72 4.04
CA ARG A 108 -3.11 -8.25 4.61
C ARG A 108 -2.00 -7.22 4.56
N GLU A 109 -0.93 -7.44 5.31
CA GLU A 109 0.24 -6.55 5.31
C GLU A 109 1.41 -7.19 4.56
N PHE A 110 2.13 -6.43 3.72
CA PHE A 110 3.46 -6.82 3.27
C PHE A 110 4.51 -6.16 4.17
N ALA A 111 4.98 -6.89 5.18
CA ALA A 111 5.83 -6.34 6.25
C ALA A 111 7.20 -5.85 5.75
N ASP A 112 7.83 -6.58 4.83
CA ASP A 112 9.10 -6.16 4.21
C ASP A 112 8.96 -4.83 3.46
N SER A 113 7.75 -4.57 2.90
CA SER A 113 7.37 -3.30 2.31
C SER A 113 8.40 -2.77 1.29
N TRP A 114 8.48 -1.45 1.06
CA TRP A 114 9.42 -0.88 0.10
C TRP A 114 10.88 -1.05 0.51
N SER A 115 11.19 -0.97 1.81
CA SER A 115 12.57 -1.11 2.31
C SER A 115 13.14 -2.48 1.99
N GLY A 116 12.38 -3.55 2.24
CA GLY A 116 12.78 -4.91 1.88
C GLY A 116 12.71 -5.16 0.37
N TRP A 117 11.68 -4.64 -0.33
CA TRP A 117 11.59 -4.77 -1.79
C TRP A 117 12.80 -4.16 -2.51
N SER A 118 13.14 -2.91 -2.20
CA SER A 118 14.21 -2.16 -2.86
C SER A 118 15.63 -2.60 -2.46
N SER A 119 15.77 -3.43 -1.42
CA SER A 119 17.05 -3.98 -1.01
C SER A 119 17.57 -5.06 -1.96
N ASP A 120 16.67 -5.73 -2.68
CA ASP A 120 16.97 -6.77 -3.67
C ASP A 120 17.06 -6.14 -5.08
N PRO A 121 18.27 -6.09 -5.68
CA PRO A 121 18.47 -5.45 -6.98
C PRO A 121 17.83 -6.20 -8.15
N GLU A 122 17.40 -7.45 -7.98
CA GLU A 122 16.71 -8.22 -9.04
C GLU A 122 15.23 -7.87 -9.14
N ARG A 123 14.65 -7.22 -8.11
CA ARG A 123 13.24 -6.84 -8.10
C ARG A 123 13.01 -5.55 -8.91
N PRO A 124 11.96 -5.51 -9.76
CA PRO A 124 11.72 -4.36 -10.59
C PRO A 124 11.24 -3.15 -9.78
N VAL A 125 11.54 -1.95 -10.28
CA VAL A 125 11.18 -0.66 -9.68
C VAL A 125 10.47 0.19 -10.72
N ALA A 126 9.31 0.75 -10.35
CA ALA A 126 8.57 1.71 -11.15
C ALA A 126 8.73 3.14 -10.60
N ARG A 127 8.49 4.14 -11.47
CA ARG A 127 8.45 5.58 -11.18
C ARG A 127 7.31 6.20 -11.99
N SER A 128 6.69 7.25 -11.46
CA SER A 128 5.51 7.90 -12.05
C SER A 128 5.52 9.41 -11.86
#